data_AF-A0A2W4MJX0-F1
#
_entry.id   AF-A0A2W4MJX0-F1
#
_cell.length_a   1.000
_cell.length_b   1.000
_cell.length_c   1.000
_cell.angle_alpha   90.00
_cell.angle_beta   90.00
_cell.angle_gamma   90.00
#
_symmetry.space_group_name_H-M   'P 1'
#
loop_
_entity.id
_entity.type
_entity.pdbx_description
1 polymer ?
#
loop_
_entity_poly.entity_id
_entity_poly.type
_entity_poly.pdbx_seq_one_letter_code
_entity_poly.pdbx_strand_id
1 'polypeptide(L)'
;MSTPTGSKLPRAFYARETLTVARELLGMHLVRVANGRRQVGRIVETEAYKGPEDLAAHSARGRTPRTEVMFGPPGHAYVYFIYGFWHCLNVVTAREGVPHAVLIRALEPLEGIEDTTHGPGLLCRALGIDRRLNGADLAGPPVAEGLWLERPVEGGRRPRIGRSARIGVDYAGAWARKPWRFYDRESPYVSTVSAAVRRRARAAL
;
A
#
# COMPACT_ATOMS: atom_id res chain seq x y z
N MET A 1 -10.69 -17.06 -14.76
CA MET A 1 -11.81 -17.39 -13.84
C MET A 1 -11.98 -16.22 -12.87
N SER A 2 -13.21 -15.86 -12.50
CA SER A 2 -13.44 -14.75 -11.56
C SER A 2 -13.15 -15.22 -10.13
N THR A 3 -12.35 -14.45 -9.39
CA THR A 3 -12.05 -14.64 -7.98
C THR A 3 -13.30 -14.33 -7.17
N PRO A 4 -13.71 -15.22 -6.23
CA PRO A 4 -14.85 -14.97 -5.35
C PRO A 4 -14.78 -13.59 -4.68
N THR A 5 -15.93 -12.92 -4.59
CA THR A 5 -16.01 -11.59 -3.96
C THR A 5 -15.90 -11.73 -2.44
N GLY A 6 -14.93 -11.03 -1.87
CA GLY A 6 -14.71 -10.98 -0.44
C GLY A 6 -15.57 -9.92 0.26
N SER A 7 -15.46 -9.83 1.58
CA SER A 7 -16.10 -8.74 2.34
C SER A 7 -15.18 -7.52 2.38
N LYS A 8 -15.70 -6.35 1.98
CA LYS A 8 -14.98 -5.07 2.06
C LYS A 8 -14.54 -4.79 3.50
N LEU A 9 -13.30 -4.33 3.69
CA LEU A 9 -12.77 -4.03 5.02
C LEU A 9 -13.50 -2.82 5.63
N PRO A 10 -14.04 -2.93 6.86
CA PRO A 10 -14.75 -1.84 7.51
C PRO A 10 -13.79 -0.75 7.98
N ARG A 11 -14.28 0.48 8.19
CA ARG A 11 -13.45 1.60 8.68
C ARG A 11 -12.69 1.27 9.98
N ALA A 12 -13.32 0.50 10.86
CA ALA A 12 -12.72 0.00 12.10
C ALA A 12 -11.45 -0.85 11.89
N PHE A 13 -11.29 -1.51 10.73
CA PHE A 13 -10.04 -2.21 10.39
C PHE A 13 -8.86 -1.23 10.25
N TYR A 14 -9.11 -0.07 9.64
CA TYR A 14 -8.09 0.94 9.36
C TYR A 14 -7.79 1.83 10.58
N ALA A 15 -8.80 2.05 11.45
CA ALA A 15 -8.72 2.85 12.67
C ALA A 15 -7.93 2.17 13.81
N ARG A 16 -6.86 1.45 13.47
CA ARG A 16 -6.01 0.68 14.40
C ARG A 16 -4.55 1.13 14.28
N GLU A 17 -3.71 0.57 15.13
CA GLU A 17 -2.27 0.81 15.11
C GLU A 17 -1.66 0.41 13.75
N THR A 18 -0.85 1.29 13.17
CA THR A 18 -0.40 1.21 11.77
C THR A 18 0.45 -0.02 11.46
N LEU A 19 1.30 -0.48 12.38
CA LEU A 19 2.07 -1.72 12.19
C LEU A 19 1.15 -2.94 12.22
N THR A 20 0.12 -2.92 13.07
CA THR A 20 -0.92 -3.96 13.10
C THR A 20 -1.67 -4.01 11.77
N VAL A 21 -2.12 -2.86 11.26
CA VAL A 21 -2.77 -2.77 9.95
C VAL A 21 -1.85 -3.25 8.83
N ALA A 22 -0.59 -2.78 8.80
CA ALA A 22 0.38 -3.18 7.77
C ALA A 22 0.60 -4.70 7.72
N ARG A 23 0.76 -5.32 8.90
CA ARG A 23 0.91 -6.76 9.04
C ARG A 23 -0.33 -7.52 8.57
N GLU A 24 -1.52 -7.07 8.97
CA GLU A 24 -2.78 -7.77 8.70
C GLU A 24 -3.34 -7.52 7.30
N LEU A 25 -2.82 -6.53 6.58
CA LEU A 25 -3.12 -6.36 5.16
C LEU A 25 -2.51 -7.47 4.30
N LEU A 26 -1.46 -8.16 4.77
CA LEU A 26 -0.93 -9.31 4.05
C LEU A 26 -1.99 -10.41 3.90
N GLY A 27 -2.18 -10.88 2.69
CA GLY A 27 -3.22 -11.86 2.34
C GLY A 27 -4.59 -11.25 2.03
N MET A 28 -4.82 -9.96 2.29
CA MET A 28 -6.04 -9.27 1.86
C MET A 28 -6.01 -8.99 0.35
N HIS A 29 -7.16 -8.76 -0.26
CA HIS A 29 -7.25 -8.46 -1.68
C HIS A 29 -7.36 -6.95 -1.91
N LEU A 30 -6.53 -6.42 -2.80
CA LEU A 30 -6.75 -5.11 -3.42
C LEU A 30 -7.62 -5.31 -4.65
N VAL A 31 -8.77 -4.65 -4.66
CA VAL A 31 -9.74 -4.72 -5.74
C VAL A 31 -9.86 -3.36 -6.41
N ARG A 32 -9.73 -3.37 -7.73
CA ARG A 32 -9.98 -2.22 -8.60
C ARG A 32 -11.03 -2.60 -9.63
N VAL A 33 -12.08 -1.80 -9.73
CA VAL A 33 -13.01 -1.85 -10.87
C VAL A 33 -12.94 -0.53 -11.61
N ALA A 34 -12.69 -0.59 -12.92
CA ALA A 34 -12.67 0.56 -13.81
C ALA A 34 -12.97 0.15 -15.25
N ASN A 35 -13.75 0.96 -15.98
CA ASN A 35 -14.13 0.69 -17.37
C ASN A 35 -14.75 -0.71 -17.55
N GLY A 36 -15.60 -1.13 -16.61
CA GLY A 36 -16.21 -2.46 -16.59
C GLY A 36 -15.24 -3.63 -16.36
N ARG A 37 -13.96 -3.39 -16.06
CA ARG A 37 -12.96 -4.43 -15.77
C ARG A 37 -12.67 -4.50 -14.27
N ARG A 38 -12.76 -5.70 -13.71
CA ARG A 38 -12.35 -6.00 -12.34
C ARG A 38 -10.94 -6.58 -12.32
N GLN A 39 -10.12 -6.02 -11.44
CA GLN A 39 -8.74 -6.44 -11.22
C GLN A 39 -8.56 -6.72 -9.74
N VAL A 40 -7.96 -7.86 -9.41
CA VAL A 40 -7.75 -8.31 -8.03
C VAL A 40 -6.33 -8.80 -7.85
N GLY A 41 -5.66 -8.29 -6.82
CA GLY A 41 -4.36 -8.80 -6.39
C GLY A 41 -4.33 -9.04 -4.88
N ARG A 42 -3.76 -10.16 -4.44
CA ARG A 42 -3.49 -10.43 -3.03
C ARG A 42 -2.30 -9.60 -2.58
N ILE A 43 -2.42 -8.87 -1.48
CA ILE A 43 -1.34 -8.07 -0.92
C ILE A 43 -0.29 -9.00 -0.32
N VAL A 44 0.95 -8.89 -0.79
CA VAL A 44 2.07 -9.74 -0.33
C VAL A 44 3.20 -8.94 0.31
N GLU A 45 3.17 -7.61 0.23
CA GLU A 45 4.17 -6.73 0.84
C GLU A 45 3.58 -5.35 1.17
N THR A 46 3.89 -4.87 2.37
CA THR A 46 3.46 -3.56 2.88
C THR A 46 4.58 -2.86 3.66
N GLU A 47 4.50 -1.53 3.77
CA GLU A 47 5.35 -0.74 4.68
C GLU A 47 4.53 0.22 5.52
N ALA A 48 4.84 0.31 6.81
CA ALA A 48 4.22 1.25 7.73
C ALA A 48 5.01 2.57 7.81
N TYR A 49 4.26 3.67 7.86
CA TYR A 49 4.77 5.02 8.07
C TYR A 49 4.03 5.68 9.22
N LYS A 50 4.77 6.04 10.29
CA LYS A 50 4.21 6.46 11.58
C LYS A 50 4.36 7.96 11.83
N GLY A 51 3.86 8.78 10.91
CA GLY A 51 3.59 10.18 11.22
C GLY A 51 4.82 11.08 11.35
N PRO A 52 4.69 12.20 12.08
CA PRO A 52 5.70 13.25 12.14
C PRO A 52 7.05 12.83 12.72
N GLU A 53 7.07 11.86 13.64
CA GLU A 53 8.32 11.36 14.24
C GLU A 53 9.11 10.54 13.22
N ASP A 54 8.42 9.87 12.30
CA ASP A 54 9.02 9.01 11.30
C ASP A 54 9.64 9.79 10.15
N LEU A 55 10.95 10.03 10.22
CA LEU A 55 11.70 10.78 9.19
C LEU A 55 11.65 10.17 7.78
N ALA A 56 11.15 8.93 7.63
CA ALA A 56 10.89 8.32 6.33
C ALA A 56 9.48 8.62 5.78
N ALA A 57 8.57 9.16 6.60
CA ALA A 57 7.20 9.48 6.23
C ALA A 57 7.12 10.88 5.61
N HIS A 58 6.21 11.08 4.66
CA HIS A 58 5.96 12.42 4.12
C HIS A 58 5.43 13.38 5.19
N SER A 59 4.72 12.87 6.20
CA SER A 59 4.17 13.65 7.31
C SER A 59 5.22 14.14 8.33
N ALA A 60 6.50 13.73 8.19
CA ALA A 60 7.62 14.30 8.96
C ALA A 60 7.77 15.81 8.76
N ARG A 61 7.31 16.34 7.62
CA ARG A 61 7.29 17.78 7.33
C ARG A 61 6.00 18.48 7.77
N GLY A 62 5.15 17.78 8.52
CA GLY A 62 3.85 18.27 8.94
C GLY A 62 2.77 18.19 7.86
N ARG A 63 1.73 19.02 8.05
CA ARG A 63 0.55 19.10 7.17
C ARG A 63 0.85 20.01 5.98
N THR A 64 0.70 19.46 4.78
CA THR A 64 0.93 20.12 3.49
C THR A 64 -0.19 19.72 2.53
N PRO A 65 -0.39 20.42 1.40
CA PRO A 65 -1.36 19.98 0.38
C PRO A 65 -1.17 18.53 -0.07
N ARG A 66 0.08 18.05 -0.09
CA ARG A 66 0.41 16.66 -0.44
C ARG A 66 0.05 15.67 0.67
N THR A 67 0.19 16.03 1.94
CA THR A 67 -0.04 15.14 3.08
C THR A 67 -1.43 15.28 3.67
N GLU A 68 -2.23 16.23 3.19
CA GLU A 68 -3.56 16.56 3.69
C GLU A 68 -4.45 15.34 3.90
N VAL A 69 -4.53 14.45 2.90
CA VAL A 69 -5.31 13.21 2.98
C VAL A 69 -4.91 12.32 4.15
N MET A 70 -3.62 12.31 4.52
CA MET A 70 -3.14 11.49 5.65
C MET A 70 -3.72 11.96 6.99
N PHE A 71 -4.09 13.23 7.13
CA PHE A 71 -4.71 13.77 8.35
C PHE A 71 -6.22 13.52 8.40
N GLY A 72 -6.83 13.02 7.33
CA GLY A 72 -8.25 12.70 7.27
C GLY A 72 -8.60 11.37 7.96
N PRO A 73 -9.84 10.87 7.75
CA PRO A 73 -10.30 9.66 8.40
C PRO A 73 -9.53 8.40 7.93
N PRO A 74 -9.38 7.38 8.78
CA PRO A 74 -8.78 6.11 8.37
C PRO A 74 -9.58 5.42 7.27
N GLY A 75 -8.88 4.67 6.42
CA GLY A 75 -9.48 3.98 5.26
C GLY A 75 -9.54 4.83 4.00
N HIS A 76 -8.94 6.01 3.97
CA HIS A 76 -8.76 6.78 2.73
C HIS A 76 -7.50 6.36 1.99
N ALA A 77 -7.56 6.34 0.66
CA ALA A 77 -6.40 6.12 -0.20
C ALA A 77 -5.54 7.38 -0.23
N TYR A 78 -4.25 7.25 0.08
CA TYR A 78 -3.27 8.29 -0.15
C TYR A 78 -2.40 7.92 -1.35
N VAL A 79 -2.64 8.57 -2.48
CA VAL A 79 -1.95 8.32 -3.75
C VAL A 79 -1.09 9.52 -4.13
N TYR A 80 0.21 9.28 -4.26
CA TYR A 80 1.16 10.34 -4.62
C TYR A 80 2.02 9.94 -5.82
N PHE A 81 2.53 10.96 -6.50
CA PHE A 81 3.45 10.81 -7.63
C PHE A 81 4.91 10.93 -7.16
N ILE A 82 5.78 10.09 -7.70
CA ILE A 82 7.21 10.04 -7.38
C ILE A 82 8.06 9.80 -8.63
N TYR A 83 9.27 10.36 -8.63
CA TYR A 83 10.28 10.27 -9.69
C TYR A 83 9.83 10.75 -11.08
N GLY A 84 8.67 11.42 -11.20
CA GLY A 84 8.18 11.94 -12.47
C GLY A 84 7.41 10.93 -13.33
N PHE A 85 7.18 9.70 -12.85
CA PHE A 85 6.47 8.67 -13.63
C PHE A 85 5.73 7.60 -12.83
N TRP A 86 6.00 7.45 -11.52
CA TRP A 86 5.35 6.43 -10.70
C TRP A 86 4.32 7.01 -9.75
N HIS A 87 3.24 6.26 -9.55
CA HIS A 87 2.30 6.49 -8.44
C HIS A 87 2.55 5.46 -7.34
N CYS A 88 2.30 5.84 -6.09
CA CYS A 88 2.31 4.91 -4.95
C CYS A 88 0.98 4.99 -4.21
N LEU A 89 0.40 3.84 -3.89
CA LEU A 89 -0.85 3.72 -3.14
C LEU A 89 -0.58 3.42 -1.66
N ASN A 90 -1.11 4.27 -0.80
CA ASN A 90 -1.13 4.05 0.64
C ASN A 90 -2.57 4.02 1.14
N VAL A 91 -2.78 3.42 2.30
CA VAL A 91 -4.04 3.50 3.04
C VAL A 91 -3.83 4.23 4.35
N VAL A 92 -4.65 5.25 4.63
CA VAL A 92 -4.61 6.02 5.87
C VAL A 92 -5.08 5.15 7.03
N THR A 93 -4.39 5.23 8.17
CA THR A 93 -4.63 4.43 9.37
C THR A 93 -4.65 5.30 10.61
N ALA A 94 -4.83 4.70 11.79
CA ALA A 94 -4.98 5.38 13.06
C ALA A 94 -6.24 6.28 13.10
N ARG A 95 -6.37 7.11 14.15
CA ARG A 95 -7.49 8.05 14.26
C ARG A 95 -7.27 9.26 13.35
N GLU A 96 -8.34 9.95 13.00
CA GLU A 96 -8.27 11.22 12.27
C GLU A 96 -7.33 12.21 12.97
N GLY A 97 -6.61 13.01 12.17
CA GLY A 97 -5.56 13.92 12.62
C GLY A 97 -4.20 13.26 12.89
N VAL A 98 -4.10 11.93 12.93
CA VAL A 98 -2.83 11.20 13.08
C VAL A 98 -2.36 10.71 11.69
N PRO A 99 -1.34 11.33 11.08
CA PRO A 99 -1.02 11.13 9.67
C PRO A 99 -0.16 9.88 9.44
N HIS A 100 -0.72 8.73 9.79
CA HIS A 100 -0.11 7.42 9.60
C HIS A 100 -0.70 6.72 8.38
N ALA A 101 0.13 5.98 7.65
CA ALA A 101 -0.34 5.24 6.50
C ALA A 101 0.44 3.94 6.30
N VAL A 102 -0.17 3.04 5.54
CA VAL A 102 0.50 1.83 5.05
C VAL A 102 0.62 1.91 3.54
N LEU A 103 1.85 1.83 3.03
CA LEU A 103 2.13 1.66 1.61
C LEU A 103 1.84 0.21 1.20
N ILE A 104 1.07 0.02 0.13
CA ILE A 104 0.94 -1.28 -0.55
C ILE A 104 2.09 -1.37 -1.55
N ARG A 105 2.94 -2.39 -1.41
CA ARG A 105 4.18 -2.48 -2.19
C ARG A 105 4.19 -3.53 -3.27
N ALA A 106 3.52 -4.65 -3.06
CA ALA A 106 3.45 -5.69 -4.05
C ALA A 106 2.19 -6.52 -3.92
N LEU A 107 1.74 -7.05 -5.06
CA LEU A 107 0.56 -7.90 -5.16
C LEU A 107 0.94 -9.22 -5.84
N GLU A 108 0.33 -10.32 -5.41
CA GLU A 108 0.16 -11.50 -6.26
C GLU A 108 -1.11 -11.29 -7.11
N PRO A 109 -1.00 -11.25 -8.46
CA PRO A 109 -2.15 -11.18 -9.36
C PRO A 109 -3.12 -12.36 -9.17
N LEU A 110 -4.41 -12.07 -9.04
CA LEU A 110 -5.46 -13.10 -8.94
C LEU A 110 -6.48 -13.01 -10.09
N GLU A 111 -6.82 -11.79 -10.53
CA GLU A 111 -7.80 -11.57 -11.61
C GLU A 111 -7.47 -10.29 -12.36
N GLY A 112 -7.53 -10.33 -13.70
CA GLY A 112 -7.51 -9.12 -14.54
C GLY A 112 -6.22 -8.29 -14.50
N ILE A 113 -5.15 -8.79 -13.89
CA ILE A 113 -3.85 -8.13 -13.81
C ILE A 113 -2.87 -8.92 -14.69
N GLU A 114 -2.41 -8.29 -15.77
CA GLU A 114 -1.47 -8.89 -16.74
C GLU A 114 -0.04 -8.37 -16.53
N ASP A 115 0.09 -7.12 -16.06
CA ASP A 115 1.35 -6.46 -15.82
C ASP A 115 2.02 -6.87 -14.50
N THR A 116 3.33 -6.59 -14.39
CA THR A 116 4.09 -6.83 -13.16
C THR A 116 3.59 -5.98 -12.00
N THR A 117 3.52 -6.59 -10.81
CA THR A 117 3.08 -5.98 -9.54
C THR A 117 4.17 -6.00 -8.47
N HIS A 118 5.43 -6.28 -8.85
CA HIS A 118 6.58 -6.44 -7.93
C HIS A 118 7.17 -5.07 -7.54
N GLY A 119 6.34 -4.16 -7.04
CA GLY A 119 6.77 -2.84 -6.59
C GLY A 119 5.62 -1.83 -6.58
N PRO A 120 5.71 -0.78 -5.73
CA PRO A 120 4.60 0.13 -5.49
C PRO A 120 4.20 0.93 -6.74
N GLY A 121 5.17 1.31 -7.56
CA GLY A 121 4.91 1.97 -8.86
C GLY A 121 4.33 1.03 -9.91
N LEU A 122 4.81 -0.21 -9.92
CA LEU A 122 4.43 -1.23 -10.89
C LEU A 122 2.98 -1.68 -10.67
N LEU A 123 2.59 -1.99 -9.43
CA LEU A 123 1.20 -2.32 -9.13
C LEU A 123 0.26 -1.16 -9.44
N CYS A 124 0.65 0.09 -9.16
CA CYS A 124 -0.22 1.22 -9.50
C CYS A 124 -0.43 1.33 -11.00
N ARG A 125 0.62 1.12 -11.81
CA ARG A 125 0.50 1.10 -13.28
C ARG A 125 -0.41 -0.04 -13.74
N ALA A 126 -0.17 -1.26 -13.27
CA ALA A 126 -0.93 -2.46 -13.63
C ALA A 126 -2.44 -2.34 -13.35
N LEU A 127 -2.80 -1.64 -12.26
CA LEU A 127 -4.19 -1.41 -11.86
C LEU A 127 -4.74 -0.05 -12.32
N GLY A 128 -4.00 0.73 -13.13
CA GLY A 128 -4.41 2.07 -13.56
C GLY A 128 -4.69 3.04 -12.40
N ILE A 129 -3.95 2.95 -11.31
CA ILE A 129 -4.06 3.77 -10.11
C ILE A 129 -3.20 5.02 -10.27
N ASP A 130 -3.83 6.19 -10.21
CA ASP A 130 -3.19 7.50 -10.31
C ASP A 130 -3.76 8.49 -9.28
N ARG A 131 -3.27 9.74 -9.32
CA ARG A 131 -3.69 10.79 -8.35
C ARG A 131 -5.17 11.11 -8.35
N ARG A 132 -5.97 10.73 -9.37
CA ARG A 132 -7.42 10.91 -9.35
C ARG A 132 -8.10 10.06 -8.28
N LEU A 133 -7.41 9.03 -7.77
CA LEU A 133 -7.86 8.20 -6.65
C LEU A 133 -7.32 8.66 -5.30
N ASN A 134 -6.55 9.75 -5.25
CA ASN A 134 -6.11 10.30 -3.98
C ASN A 134 -7.33 10.82 -3.19
N GLY A 135 -7.49 10.35 -1.95
CA GLY A 135 -8.66 10.63 -1.13
C GLY A 135 -9.86 9.70 -1.35
N ALA A 136 -9.73 8.64 -2.16
CA ALA A 136 -10.83 7.67 -2.32
C ALA A 136 -11.13 6.94 -0.99
N ASP A 137 -12.42 6.80 -0.63
CA ASP A 137 -12.84 6.12 0.60
C ASP A 137 -12.92 4.59 0.38
N LEU A 138 -11.89 3.88 0.85
CA LEU A 138 -11.77 2.42 0.73
C LEU A 138 -12.72 1.67 1.66
N ALA A 139 -13.37 2.36 2.60
CA ALA A 139 -14.34 1.81 3.55
C ALA A 139 -15.76 2.31 3.29
N GLY A 140 -15.97 3.11 2.24
CA GLY A 140 -17.28 3.64 1.86
C GLY A 140 -18.25 2.56 1.37
N PRO A 141 -19.48 2.94 0.99
CA PRO A 141 -20.47 1.99 0.46
C PRO A 141 -19.96 1.27 -0.82
N PRO A 142 -20.60 0.16 -1.22
CA PRO A 142 -20.35 -0.45 -2.52
C PRO A 142 -20.54 0.55 -3.67
N VAL A 143 -19.67 0.47 -4.66
CA VAL A 143 -19.69 1.33 -5.85
C VAL A 143 -19.50 0.45 -7.08
N ALA A 144 -20.07 0.85 -8.22
CA ALA A 144 -19.93 0.11 -9.48
C ALA A 144 -18.48 0.13 -9.99
N GLU A 145 -17.79 1.26 -9.82
CA GLU A 145 -16.38 1.43 -10.11
C GLU A 145 -15.67 2.06 -8.92
N GLY A 146 -14.44 1.63 -8.62
CA GLY A 146 -13.72 2.14 -7.47
C GLY A 146 -12.54 1.27 -7.05
N LEU A 147 -11.97 1.63 -5.91
CA LEU A 147 -10.82 0.99 -5.29
C LEU A 147 -11.19 0.63 -3.84
N TRP A 148 -10.97 -0.61 -3.43
CA TRP A 148 -11.18 -1.04 -2.04
C TRP A 148 -10.34 -2.26 -1.69
N LEU A 149 -10.41 -2.64 -0.42
CA LEU A 149 -9.77 -3.84 0.10
C LEU A 149 -10.81 -4.83 0.60
N GLU A 150 -10.61 -6.11 0.33
CA GLU A 150 -11.48 -7.20 0.75
C GLU A 150 -10.73 -8.21 1.61
N ARG A 151 -11.45 -8.83 2.56
CA ARG A 151 -11.02 -10.11 3.14
C ARG A 151 -11.19 -11.21 2.09
N PRO A 152 -10.22 -12.11 1.90
CA PRO A 152 -10.43 -13.28 1.06
C PRO A 152 -11.56 -14.15 1.61
N VAL A 153 -12.27 -14.85 0.73
CA VAL A 153 -13.21 -15.91 1.12
C VAL A 153 -12.44 -17.03 1.85
N GLU A 154 -13.10 -17.73 2.77
CA GLU A 154 -12.48 -18.80 3.57
C GLU A 154 -11.71 -19.81 2.71
N GLY A 155 -10.56 -20.28 3.23
CA GLY A 155 -9.65 -21.20 2.53
C GLY A 155 -8.45 -20.53 1.84
N GLY A 156 -8.36 -19.20 1.83
CA GLY A 156 -7.20 -18.48 1.30
C GLY A 156 -5.88 -18.81 2.03
N ARG A 157 -4.77 -18.85 1.29
CA ARG A 157 -3.42 -19.09 1.82
C ARG A 157 -3.07 -18.03 2.87
N ARG A 158 -2.78 -18.47 4.09
CA ARG A 158 -2.29 -17.59 5.16
C ARG A 158 -0.83 -17.19 4.87
N PRO A 159 -0.48 -15.89 4.92
CA PRO A 159 0.87 -15.45 4.64
C PRO A 159 1.84 -15.89 5.75
N ARG A 160 3.06 -16.29 5.39
CA ARG A 160 4.15 -16.48 6.36
C ARG A 160 4.89 -15.17 6.55
N ILE A 161 4.45 -14.40 7.54
CA ILE A 161 4.88 -13.02 7.71
C ILE A 161 6.37 -12.93 8.08
N GLY A 162 7.14 -12.26 7.24
CA GLY A 162 8.49 -11.75 7.51
C GLY A 162 8.46 -10.25 7.80
N ARG A 163 9.54 -9.74 8.39
CA ARG A 163 9.74 -8.30 8.65
C ARG A 163 11.15 -7.86 8.31
N SER A 164 11.33 -6.64 7.82
CA SER A 164 12.65 -6.06 7.59
C SER A 164 12.61 -4.52 7.60
N ALA A 165 13.77 -3.90 7.40
CA ALA A 165 13.86 -2.49 7.01
C ALA A 165 13.03 -2.20 5.75
N ARG A 166 12.56 -0.95 5.65
CA ARG A 166 11.82 -0.41 4.51
C ARG A 166 12.76 -0.15 3.33
N ILE A 167 12.24 -0.16 2.11
CA ILE A 167 13.00 0.06 0.87
C ILE A 167 12.98 1.54 0.50
N GLY A 168 14.16 2.06 0.15
CA GLY A 168 14.28 3.40 -0.46
C GLY A 168 14.13 4.54 0.54
N VAL A 169 14.47 4.28 1.81
CA VAL A 169 14.37 5.25 2.92
C VAL A 169 15.72 5.52 3.58
N ASP A 170 16.84 5.27 2.90
CA ASP A 170 18.19 5.39 3.46
C ASP A 170 18.49 6.80 4.00
N TYR A 171 17.82 7.82 3.44
CA TYR A 171 17.89 9.21 3.90
C TYR A 171 17.30 9.45 5.30
N ALA A 172 16.56 8.49 5.87
CA ALA A 172 15.80 8.67 7.11
C ALA A 172 16.61 8.33 8.38
N GLY A 173 17.93 8.16 8.28
CA GLY A 173 18.81 7.91 9.42
C GLY A 173 18.39 6.69 10.25
N ALA A 174 18.21 6.87 11.57
CA ALA A 174 17.79 5.79 12.47
C ALA A 174 16.44 5.15 12.08
N TRP A 175 15.55 5.89 11.40
CA TRP A 175 14.25 5.40 10.95
C TRP A 175 14.34 4.43 9.77
N ALA A 176 15.42 4.49 8.99
CA ALA A 176 15.66 3.58 7.87
C ALA A 176 15.81 2.12 8.33
N ARG A 177 16.38 1.92 9.54
CA ARG A 177 16.65 0.58 10.10
C ARG A 177 15.45 -0.06 10.79
N LYS A 178 14.35 0.66 10.98
CA LYS A 178 13.17 0.14 11.69
C LYS A 178 12.52 -1.00 10.89
N PRO A 179 12.18 -2.14 11.52
CA PRO A 179 11.66 -3.31 10.83
C PRO A 179 10.15 -3.16 10.51
N TRP A 180 9.82 -2.12 9.74
CA TRP A 180 8.45 -1.67 9.46
C TRP A 180 7.97 -2.02 8.05
N ARG A 181 8.72 -2.87 7.34
CA ARG A 181 8.27 -3.57 6.14
C ARG A 181 7.82 -4.97 6.51
N PHE A 182 6.64 -5.37 6.04
CA PHE A 182 6.09 -6.71 6.22
C PHE A 182 5.88 -7.37 4.86
N TYR A 183 6.14 -8.66 4.77
CA TYR A 183 5.99 -9.40 3.53
C TYR A 183 5.69 -10.88 3.77
N ASP A 184 5.09 -11.53 2.78
CA ASP A 184 4.88 -12.98 2.76
C ASP A 184 6.16 -13.70 2.31
N ARG A 185 6.85 -14.40 3.22
CA ARG A 185 8.16 -15.03 2.99
C ARG A 185 8.16 -16.08 1.88
N GLU A 186 7.00 -16.65 1.60
CA GLU A 186 6.85 -17.71 0.60
C GLU A 186 6.24 -17.21 -0.72
N SER A 187 6.00 -15.90 -0.83
CA SER A 187 5.46 -15.31 -2.06
C SER A 187 6.59 -14.95 -3.03
N PRO A 188 6.54 -15.42 -4.29
CA PRO A 188 7.50 -15.00 -5.31
C PRO A 188 7.26 -13.57 -5.80
N TYR A 189 6.15 -12.95 -5.38
CA TYR A 189 5.72 -11.61 -5.80
C TYR A 189 6.26 -10.48 -4.91
N VAL A 190 6.94 -10.80 -3.79
CA VAL A 190 7.57 -9.78 -2.94
C VAL A 190 8.55 -8.94 -3.76
N SER A 191 8.45 -7.62 -3.65
CA SER A 191 9.28 -6.73 -4.46
C SER A 191 10.75 -6.85 -4.08
N THR A 192 11.61 -6.65 -5.08
CA THR A 192 13.05 -6.52 -4.90
C THR A 192 13.49 -5.12 -5.29
N VAL A 193 14.53 -4.61 -4.65
CA VAL A 193 15.15 -3.36 -5.11
C VAL A 193 15.89 -3.68 -6.41
N SER A 194 15.46 -3.12 -7.54
CA SER A 194 16.18 -3.34 -8.80
C SER A 194 17.64 -2.91 -8.67
N ALA A 195 18.55 -3.62 -9.34
CA ALA A 195 19.97 -3.28 -9.32
C ALA A 195 20.23 -1.82 -9.77
N ALA A 196 19.42 -1.32 -10.70
CA ALA A 196 19.49 0.05 -11.18
C ALA A 196 19.12 1.09 -10.11
N VAL A 197 18.10 0.83 -9.29
CA VAL A 197 17.71 1.70 -8.17
C VAL A 197 18.79 1.73 -7.10
N ARG A 198 19.39 0.57 -6.78
CA ARG A 198 20.53 0.49 -5.85
C ARG A 198 21.73 1.32 -6.32
N ARG A 199 22.00 1.30 -7.63
CA ARG A 199 23.12 2.03 -8.24
C ARG A 199 22.90 3.56 -8.24
N ARG A 200 21.68 4.04 -8.51
CA ARG A 200 21.35 5.47 -8.46
C ARG A 200 21.38 6.04 -7.03
N ALA A 201 20.91 5.28 -6.05
CA ALA A 201 20.96 5.71 -4.64
C ALA A 201 22.40 5.88 -4.13
N ARG A 202 23.33 5.03 -4.58
CA ARG A 202 24.76 5.14 -4.25
C ARG A 202 25.48 6.31 -4.94
N ALA A 203 24.98 6.77 -6.07
CA ALA A 203 25.58 7.87 -6.83
C ALA A 203 25.11 9.26 -6.36
N ALA A 204 24.13 9.31 -5.44
CA ALA A 204 23.57 10.54 -4.87
C ALA A 204 24.02 10.78 -3.41
N LEU A 205 24.99 9.99 -2.94
CA LEU A 205 25.75 10.17 -1.69
C LEU A 205 27.17 10.64 -2.04
#